data_AF-A0A1Q8DTP0-F1
#
_entry.id   AF-A0A1Q8DTP0-F1
#
_cell.length_a   1.000
_cell.length_b   1.000
_cell.length_c   1.000
_cell.angle_alpha   90.00
_cell.angle_beta   90.00
_cell.angle_gamma   90.00
#
_symmetry.space_group_name_H-M   'P 1'
#
loop_
_entity.id
_entity.type
_entity.pdbx_description
1 polymer ?
#
loop_
_entity_poly.entity_id
_entity_poly.type
_entity_poly.pdbx_seq_one_letter_code
_entity_poly.pdbx_strand_id
1 'polypeptide(L)'
;MCDCADFTQYGGDCPIEEGDQFDFGSAIHLLKMGKKVMRAGWNGKGMFLYYVPAASYPMQRNSLETMGGMFPDDMVPYGAYIAMKTAQDNVVPWLASQTDVLAEDWQLA
;
A
#
# COMPACT_ATOMS: atom_id res chain seq x y z
N MET A 1 -18.52 22.36 -0.85
CA MET A 1 -18.03 21.80 0.42
C MET A 1 -17.21 20.61 0.02
N CYS A 2 -15.87 20.69 0.09
CA CYS A 2 -15.02 19.51 -0.06
C CYS A 2 -15.27 18.64 1.17
N ASP A 3 -15.69 17.40 0.96
CA ASP A 3 -15.81 16.46 2.06
C ASP A 3 -14.39 16.18 2.57
N CYS A 4 -14.21 15.93 3.86
CA CYS A 4 -12.88 15.70 4.45
C CYS A 4 -12.19 14.41 3.94
N ALA A 5 -12.80 13.72 2.97
CA ALA A 5 -12.35 12.50 2.31
C ALA A 5 -11.73 12.75 0.92
N ASP A 6 -11.76 13.99 0.43
CA ASP A 6 -11.39 14.34 -0.94
C ASP A 6 -9.96 14.90 -0.99
N PHE A 7 -9.03 14.14 -1.59
CA PHE A 7 -7.66 14.59 -1.83
C PHE A 7 -7.49 15.03 -3.27
N THR A 8 -6.91 16.21 -3.47
CA THR A 8 -6.61 16.80 -4.79
C THR A 8 -5.12 16.64 -5.11
N GLN A 9 -4.77 16.35 -6.36
CA GLN A 9 -3.37 16.44 -6.80
C GLN A 9 -2.85 17.89 -6.71
N TYR A 10 -1.53 18.08 -6.63
CA TYR A 10 -0.90 19.40 -6.45
C TYR A 10 -1.42 20.43 -7.46
N GLY A 11 -2.12 21.47 -6.96
CA GLY A 11 -2.68 22.54 -7.79
C GLY A 11 -3.99 22.21 -8.54
N GLY A 12 -4.60 21.06 -8.26
CA GLY A 12 -5.92 20.69 -8.79
C GLY A 12 -7.07 21.25 -7.94
N ASP A 13 -8.14 21.67 -8.61
CA ASP A 13 -9.37 22.14 -7.96
C ASP A 13 -10.39 21.01 -7.69
N CYS A 14 -10.13 19.81 -8.22
CA CYS A 14 -11.02 18.66 -8.12
C CYS A 14 -10.35 17.49 -7.37
N PRO A 15 -11.14 16.68 -6.64
CA PRO A 15 -10.67 15.43 -6.03
C PRO A 15 -10.15 14.45 -7.07
N ILE A 16 -9.27 13.54 -6.65
CA ILE A 16 -8.88 12.39 -7.46
C ILE A 16 -10.03 11.38 -7.51
N GLU A 17 -10.50 11.07 -8.72
CA GLU A 17 -11.60 10.13 -8.98
C GLU A 17 -11.10 8.82 -9.62
N GLU A 18 -11.99 7.83 -9.76
CA GLU A 18 -11.68 6.61 -10.50
C GLU A 18 -11.33 6.91 -11.97
N GLY A 19 -10.20 6.38 -12.44
CA GLY A 19 -9.71 6.55 -13.80
C GLY A 19 -8.67 7.68 -13.96
N ASP A 20 -8.59 8.59 -13.00
CA ASP A 20 -7.56 9.64 -13.01
C ASP A 20 -6.16 9.04 -12.83
N GLN A 21 -5.16 9.72 -13.41
CA GLN A 21 -3.75 9.44 -13.19
C GLN A 21 -3.12 10.51 -12.31
N PHE A 22 -2.29 10.09 -11.36
CA PHE A 22 -1.63 10.97 -10.41
C PHE A 22 -0.19 10.53 -10.11
N ASP A 23 0.56 11.41 -9.45
CA ASP A 23 1.94 11.16 -9.07
C ASP A 23 2.09 10.21 -7.87
N PHE A 24 3.33 9.74 -7.67
CA PHE A 24 3.70 8.89 -6.54
C PHE A 24 3.37 9.51 -5.17
N GLY A 25 3.52 10.83 -5.01
CA GLY A 25 3.25 11.50 -3.73
C GLY A 25 1.77 11.41 -3.34
N SER A 26 0.89 11.63 -4.32
CA SER A 26 -0.55 11.48 -4.22
C SER A 26 -0.94 10.03 -3.92
N ALA A 27 -0.28 9.06 -4.57
CA ALA A 27 -0.48 7.64 -4.29
C ALA A 27 -0.17 7.29 -2.82
N ILE A 28 0.94 7.79 -2.28
CA ILE A 28 1.30 7.60 -0.87
C ILE A 28 0.28 8.25 0.07
N HIS A 29 -0.26 9.42 -0.28
CA HIS A 29 -1.29 10.08 0.52
C HIS A 29 -2.59 9.24 0.56
N LEU A 30 -3.07 8.80 -0.60
CA LEU A 30 -4.26 7.96 -0.73
C LEU A 30 -4.11 6.62 0.00
N LEU A 31 -2.92 6.00 -0.05
CA LEU A 31 -2.61 4.81 0.74
C LEU A 31 -2.77 5.05 2.25
N LYS A 32 -2.26 6.16 2.77
CA LYS A 32 -2.42 6.53 4.20
C LYS A 32 -3.87 6.79 4.58
N MET A 33 -4.72 7.20 3.63
CA MET A 33 -6.17 7.30 3.81
C MET A 33 -6.89 5.95 3.72
N GLY A 34 -6.17 4.85 3.50
CA GLY A 34 -6.72 3.49 3.39
C GLY A 34 -7.26 3.15 2.00
N LYS A 35 -7.03 3.99 0.99
CA LYS A 35 -7.39 3.68 -0.40
C LYS A 35 -6.41 2.66 -0.98
N LYS A 36 -6.88 1.90 -1.98
CA LYS A 36 -6.02 1.04 -2.80
C LYS A 36 -5.55 1.83 -4.02
N VAL A 37 -4.30 1.67 -4.40
CA VAL A 37 -3.73 2.30 -5.59
C VAL A 37 -3.01 1.28 -6.46
N MET A 38 -2.97 1.51 -7.76
CA MET A 38 -2.26 0.68 -8.73
C MET A 38 -1.56 1.58 -9.75
N ARG A 39 -0.73 0.99 -10.60
CA ARG A 39 -0.18 1.67 -11.77
C ARG A 39 -0.83 1.16 -13.05
N ALA A 40 -1.15 2.07 -13.96
CA ALA A 40 -1.69 1.71 -15.27
C ALA A 40 -0.70 0.85 -16.08
N GLY A 41 0.60 1.11 -15.95
CA GLY A 41 1.69 0.40 -16.62
C GLY A 41 2.06 -0.94 -15.99
N TRP A 42 1.42 -1.38 -14.90
CA TRP A 42 1.59 -2.75 -14.42
C TRP A 42 0.94 -3.74 -15.39
N ASN A 43 1.50 -4.95 -15.46
CA ASN A 43 1.05 -6.01 -16.39
C ASN A 43 -0.31 -6.64 -16.02
N GLY A 44 -1.34 -5.81 -15.79
CA GLY A 44 -2.75 -6.13 -15.99
C GLY A 44 -3.38 -7.24 -15.15
N LYS A 45 -2.84 -7.58 -13.97
CA LYS A 45 -3.29 -8.75 -13.18
C LYS A 45 -3.90 -8.40 -11.82
N GLY A 46 -4.77 -7.40 -11.76
CA GLY A 46 -5.46 -7.03 -10.51
C GLY A 46 -4.50 -6.76 -9.36
N MET A 47 -3.33 -6.20 -9.69
CA MET A 47 -2.27 -5.83 -8.75
C MET A 47 -2.61 -4.49 -8.13
N PHE A 48 -2.47 -4.38 -6.81
CA PHE A 48 -2.68 -3.12 -6.11
C PHE A 48 -1.83 -3.05 -4.85
N LEU A 49 -1.60 -1.83 -4.39
CA LEU A 49 -1.02 -1.52 -3.10
C LEU A 49 -2.10 -1.14 -2.10
N TYR A 50 -1.86 -1.45 -0.83
CA TYR A 50 -2.66 -0.98 0.28
C TYR A 50 -1.78 -0.77 1.52
N TYR A 51 -2.20 0.14 2.39
CA TYR A 51 -1.51 0.42 3.64
C TYR A 51 -1.89 -0.59 4.71
N VAL A 52 -0.88 -1.12 5.41
CA VAL A 52 -1.04 -1.96 6.59
C VAL A 52 -0.62 -1.15 7.83
N PRO A 53 -1.54 -0.84 8.75
CA PRO A 53 -1.19 -0.12 9.97
C PRO A 53 -0.29 -0.96 10.87
N ALA A 54 0.48 -0.29 11.73
CA ALA A 54 1.27 -0.98 12.75
C ALA A 54 0.35 -1.78 13.68
N ALA A 55 0.70 -3.03 13.94
CA ALA A 55 -0.11 -3.95 14.75
C ALA A 55 0.74 -5.10 15.29
N SER A 56 0.21 -5.78 16.30
CA SER A 56 0.80 -7.01 16.83
C SER A 56 0.00 -8.22 16.34
N TYR A 57 0.71 -9.22 15.81
CA TYR A 57 0.10 -10.46 15.34
C TYR A 57 0.79 -11.68 15.99
N PRO A 58 0.09 -12.82 16.14
CA PRO A 58 0.74 -14.06 16.54
C PRO A 58 1.89 -14.39 15.60
N MET A 59 3.02 -14.81 16.14
CA MET A 59 4.18 -15.18 15.33
C MET A 59 3.79 -16.27 14.31
N GLN A 60 4.34 -16.16 13.11
CA GLN A 60 4.31 -17.27 12.17
C GLN A 60 5.46 -18.23 12.48
N ARG A 61 5.14 -19.51 12.69
CA ARG A 61 6.14 -20.54 13.00
C ARG A 61 6.75 -21.06 11.71
N ASN A 62 8.05 -20.85 11.53
CA ASN A 62 8.85 -21.64 10.59
C ASN A 62 9.36 -22.91 11.29
N SER A 63 9.97 -23.84 10.53
CA SER A 63 10.48 -25.10 11.07
C SER A 63 11.56 -24.95 12.15
N LEU A 64 12.12 -23.75 12.32
CA LEU A 64 13.18 -23.44 13.28
C LEU A 64 12.68 -22.58 14.45
N GLU A 65 11.38 -22.28 14.52
CA GLU A 65 10.75 -21.43 15.54
C GLU A 65 11.49 -20.10 15.82
N THR A 66 12.02 -19.45 14.78
CA THR A 66 12.99 -18.34 14.93
C THR A 66 12.51 -17.17 15.80
N MET A 67 11.20 -16.94 15.90
CA MET A 67 10.60 -15.86 16.69
C MET A 67 9.97 -16.35 18.02
N GLY A 68 10.06 -17.64 18.34
CA GLY A 68 9.44 -18.24 19.53
C GLY A 68 10.07 -17.72 20.81
N GLY A 69 9.24 -17.21 21.73
CA GLY A 69 9.68 -16.65 23.00
C GLY A 69 10.40 -15.29 22.90
N MET A 70 10.49 -14.69 21.72
CA MET A 70 11.16 -13.38 21.54
C MET A 70 10.31 -12.21 22.07
N PHE A 71 8.99 -12.37 22.09
CA PHE A 71 8.04 -11.35 22.55
C PHE A 71 7.04 -11.96 23.55
N PRO A 72 6.47 -11.15 24.47
CA PRO A 72 5.39 -11.59 25.33
C PRO A 72 4.27 -12.24 24.53
N ASP A 73 3.81 -13.40 24.98
CA ASP A 73 2.73 -14.19 24.38
C ASP A 73 2.94 -14.54 22.89
N ASP A 74 4.19 -14.56 22.41
CA ASP A 74 4.54 -14.77 21.00
C ASP A 74 3.85 -13.78 20.03
N MET A 75 3.51 -12.58 20.51
CA MET A 75 2.88 -11.51 19.72
C MET A 75 3.94 -10.57 19.14
N VAL A 76 4.18 -10.65 17.83
CA VAL A 76 5.21 -9.88 17.14
C VAL A 76 4.68 -8.47 16.77
N PRO A 77 5.33 -7.39 17.22
CA PRO A 77 4.89 -6.01 16.94
C PRO A 77 5.43 -5.53 15.59
N TYR A 78 4.66 -5.70 14.52
CA TYR A 78 5.05 -5.22 13.20
C TYR A 78 4.82 -3.72 13.07
N GLY A 79 5.83 -3.01 12.54
CA GLY A 79 5.67 -1.63 12.11
C GLY A 79 4.72 -1.51 10.91
N ALA A 80 4.22 -0.31 10.63
CA ALA A 80 3.38 -0.07 9.46
C ALA A 80 4.18 -0.25 8.16
N TYR A 81 3.53 -0.77 7.11
CA TYR A 81 4.15 -0.97 5.81
C TYR A 81 3.11 -0.89 4.68
N ILE A 82 3.59 -0.89 3.43
CA ILE A 82 2.73 -1.00 2.25
C ILE A 82 2.83 -2.43 1.74
N ALA A 83 1.69 -3.07 1.56
CA ALA A 83 1.58 -4.40 1.02
C ALA A 83 1.14 -4.33 -0.44
N MET A 84 1.56 -5.33 -1.22
CA MET A 84 1.20 -5.49 -2.61
C MET A 84 0.47 -6.82 -2.80
N LYS A 85 -0.73 -6.77 -3.39
CA LYS A 85 -1.32 -7.96 -4.03
C LYS A 85 -0.66 -8.14 -5.39
N THR A 86 0.00 -9.27 -5.60
CA THR A 86 0.74 -9.53 -6.83
C THR A 86 -0.16 -10.13 -7.92
N ALA A 87 0.42 -10.22 -9.12
CA ALA A 87 -0.12 -10.93 -10.26
C ALA A 87 -0.35 -12.44 -10.03
N GLN A 88 0.30 -13.01 -9.02
CA GLN A 88 0.24 -14.44 -8.66
C GLN A 88 -0.78 -14.70 -7.53
N ASP A 89 -1.59 -13.70 -7.18
CA ASP A 89 -2.61 -13.81 -6.13
C ASP A 89 -2.07 -14.10 -4.72
N ASN A 90 -0.83 -13.66 -4.46
CA ASN A 90 -0.26 -13.60 -3.11
C ASN A 90 0.01 -12.16 -2.68
N VAL A 91 0.30 -11.96 -1.39
CA VAL A 91 0.64 -10.65 -0.82
C VAL A 91 2.09 -10.63 -0.38
N VAL A 92 2.80 -9.57 -0.72
CA VAL A 92 4.18 -9.32 -0.30
C VAL A 92 4.34 -7.90 0.22
N PRO A 93 5.30 -7.62 1.14
CA PRO A 93 5.73 -6.26 1.40
C PRO A 93 6.20 -5.61 0.11
N TRP A 94 5.69 -4.43 -0.20
CA TRP A 94 6.05 -3.74 -1.42
C TRP A 94 7.44 -3.11 -1.31
N LEU A 95 8.27 -3.39 -2.31
CA LEU A 95 9.55 -2.70 -2.52
C LEU A 95 9.35 -1.67 -3.62
N ALA A 96 9.32 -0.39 -3.26
CA ALA A 96 9.22 0.69 -4.23
C ALA A 96 10.49 0.76 -5.09
N SER A 97 10.35 0.52 -6.40
CA SER A 97 11.45 0.68 -7.35
C SER A 97 11.63 2.14 -7.76
N GLN A 98 12.78 2.50 -8.33
CA GLN A 98 12.98 3.84 -8.93
C GLN A 98 11.92 4.14 -10.01
N THR A 99 11.50 3.12 -10.76
CA THR A 99 10.45 3.24 -11.77
C THR A 99 9.06 3.44 -11.18
N ASP A 100 8.83 3.05 -9.92
CA ASP A 100 7.58 3.35 -9.22
C ASP A 100 7.59 4.77 -8.64
N VAL A 101 8.70 5.17 -8.04
CA VAL A 101 8.85 6.49 -7.41
C VAL A 101 8.73 7.63 -8.43
N LEU A 102 9.25 7.42 -9.65
CA LEU A 102 9.21 8.41 -10.74
C LEU A 102 7.97 8.29 -11.64
N ALA A 103 7.01 7.44 -11.28
CA ALA A 103 5.82 7.22 -12.07
C ALA A 103 4.74 8.27 -11.84
N GLU A 104 4.02 8.60 -12.92
CA GLU A 104 2.88 9.52 -12.95
C GLU A 104 1.59 8.81 -13.39
N ASP A 105 1.63 7.49 -13.56
CA ASP A 105 0.53 6.65 -14.02
C ASP A 105 -0.17 5.92 -12.88
N TRP A 106 -0.14 6.49 -11.66
CA TRP A 106 -0.84 5.92 -10.51
C TRP A 106 -2.34 6.18 -10.61
N GLN A 107 -3.14 5.20 -10.21
CA GLN A 107 -4.59 5.24 -10.26
C GLN A 107 -5.18 4.62 -8.99
N LEU A 108 -6.44 4.94 -8.68
CA LEU A 108 -7.22 4.14 -7.73
C LEU A 108 -7.42 2.72 -8.26
N ALA A 109 -7.45 1.73 -7.37
CA ALA A 109 -7.50 0.30 -7.70
C ALA A 109 -8.70 -0.44 -7.11
#